data_AF-A0A7J8BTR5-F1
#
_entry.id   AF-A0A7J8BTR5-F1
#
_cell.length_a   1.000
_cell.length_b   1.000
_cell.length_c   1.000
_cell.angle_alpha   90.00
_cell.angle_beta   90.00
_cell.angle_gamma   90.00
#
_symmetry.space_group_name_H-M   'P 1'
#
loop_
_entity.id
_entity.type
_entity.pdbx_description
1 polymer ?
#
loop_
_entity_poly.entity_id
_entity_poly.type
_entity_poly.pdbx_seq_one_letter_code
_entity_poly.pdbx_strand_id
1 'polypeptide(L)'
;MTHSLVCAETVSRVSSVLNRNTRQFGKKHLFDQDEETCWNSDQGPSQWVILEFPQRIRVSQLQIQFQGGFSSRWGRLEGTGRPWKGGLEEAPQPHSWPLSLLQVLKGVRLSTRLWISTLRITTLFRPFQCQVPRWTG
;
A
#
# COMPACT_ATOMS: atom_id res chain seq x y z
N MET A 1 -7.10 -1.48 -20.78
CA MET A 1 -7.06 -0.28 -19.92
C MET A 1 -6.89 -0.74 -18.48
N THR A 2 -6.01 -0.12 -17.73
CA THR A 2 -5.77 -0.43 -16.31
C THR A 2 -6.55 0.54 -15.42
N HIS A 3 -7.52 0.05 -14.63
CA HIS A 3 -8.36 0.88 -13.76
C HIS A 3 -7.92 0.78 -12.29
N SER A 4 -8.00 1.91 -11.55
CA SER A 4 -7.73 1.96 -10.11
C SER A 4 -8.63 1.00 -9.35
N LEU A 5 -8.07 0.17 -8.46
CA LEU A 5 -8.86 -0.67 -7.55
C LEU A 5 -9.20 0.04 -6.22
N VAL A 6 -8.61 1.21 -5.96
CA VAL A 6 -8.98 2.08 -4.84
C VAL A 6 -10.17 2.93 -5.25
N CYS A 7 -11.19 2.96 -4.39
CA CYS A 7 -12.44 3.69 -4.55
C CYS A 7 -12.77 4.50 -3.29
N ALA A 8 -13.86 5.27 -3.34
CA ALA A 8 -14.30 6.10 -2.21
C ALA A 8 -14.62 5.27 -0.95
N GLU A 9 -15.05 4.01 -1.11
CA GLU A 9 -15.31 3.11 0.02
C GLU A 9 -14.04 2.41 0.55
N THR A 10 -12.88 2.61 -0.08
CA THR A 10 -11.62 2.02 0.40
C THR A 10 -11.16 2.71 1.67
N VAL A 11 -11.08 1.97 2.77
CA VAL A 11 -10.64 2.50 4.06
C VAL A 11 -9.12 2.42 4.15
N SER A 12 -8.47 3.56 4.41
CA SER A 12 -7.02 3.63 4.60
C SER A 12 -6.65 3.89 6.07
N ARG A 13 -5.62 3.20 6.56
CA ARG A 13 -4.98 3.47 7.86
C ARG A 13 -3.47 3.58 7.67
N VAL A 14 -2.84 4.42 8.48
CA VAL A 14 -1.40 4.63 8.49
C VAL A 14 -0.87 4.49 9.91
N SER A 15 0.38 4.04 10.05
CA SER A 15 1.02 3.81 11.35
C SER A 15 1.22 5.08 12.16
N SER A 16 1.64 6.17 11.50
CA SER A 16 1.94 7.46 12.10
C SER A 16 1.88 8.57 11.05
N VAL A 17 1.98 9.84 11.48
CA VAL A 17 2.05 11.01 10.60
C VAL A 17 3.12 11.93 11.15
N LEU A 18 4.07 12.36 10.30
CA LEU A 18 5.19 13.21 10.68
C LEU A 18 4.73 14.42 11.50
N ASN A 19 5.30 14.58 12.71
CA ASN A 19 4.97 15.66 13.65
C ASN A 19 3.48 15.76 13.98
N ARG A 20 2.71 14.68 13.81
CA ARG A 20 1.24 14.64 13.91
C ARG A 20 0.53 15.64 12.98
N ASN A 21 1.22 16.18 11.98
CA ASN A 21 0.66 17.16 11.05
C ASN A 21 -0.14 16.48 9.94
N THR A 22 -1.38 16.10 10.28
CA THR A 22 -2.32 15.45 9.36
C THR A 22 -2.74 16.33 8.18
N ARG A 23 -2.58 17.65 8.30
CA ARG A 23 -2.92 18.59 7.23
C ARG A 23 -1.94 18.51 6.06
N GLN A 24 -0.64 18.38 6.34
CA GLN A 24 0.43 18.41 5.35
C GLN A 24 0.98 17.02 5.00
N PHE A 25 0.93 16.08 5.95
CA PHE A 25 1.58 14.76 5.81
C PHE A 25 0.60 13.60 6.00
N GLY A 26 -0.71 13.88 6.06
CA GLY A 26 -1.72 12.88 6.36
C GLY A 26 -2.01 11.93 5.19
N LYS A 27 -2.65 10.81 5.51
CA LYS A 27 -3.03 9.74 4.57
C LYS A 27 -3.91 10.18 3.39
N LYS A 28 -4.52 11.37 3.43
CA LYS A 28 -5.26 11.94 2.29
C LYS A 28 -4.35 12.09 1.06
N HIS A 29 -3.07 12.34 1.29
CA HIS A 29 -2.03 12.50 0.26
C HIS A 29 -1.54 11.16 -0.32
N LEU A 30 -2.13 10.03 0.07
CA LEU A 30 -1.86 8.74 -0.58
C LEU A 30 -2.52 8.66 -1.98
N PHE A 31 -3.62 9.39 -2.19
CA PHE A 31 -4.54 9.20 -3.33
C PHE A 31 -5.01 10.51 -3.99
N ASP A 32 -4.45 11.65 -3.62
CA ASP A 32 -4.89 12.97 -4.12
C ASP A 32 -4.38 13.31 -5.53
N GLN A 33 -3.51 12.46 -6.11
CA GLN A 33 -2.94 12.61 -7.44
C GLN A 33 -2.08 13.87 -7.61
N ASP A 34 -1.67 14.50 -6.51
CA ASP A 34 -0.82 15.68 -6.51
C ASP A 34 0.63 15.25 -6.31
N GLU A 35 1.47 15.34 -7.35
CA GLU A 35 2.87 14.88 -7.30
C GLU A 35 3.75 15.68 -6.30
N GLU A 36 3.23 16.76 -5.70
CA GLU A 36 3.92 17.58 -4.71
C GLU A 36 3.55 17.22 -3.26
N THR A 37 2.57 16.32 -3.05
CA THR A 37 2.13 15.91 -1.70
C THR A 37 2.46 14.43 -1.44
N CYS A 38 2.67 14.04 -0.19
CA CYS A 38 2.68 12.62 0.18
C CYS A 38 2.25 12.42 1.61
N TRP A 39 1.88 11.17 1.93
CA TRP A 39 1.89 10.76 3.33
C TRP A 39 3.33 10.56 3.80
N ASN A 40 3.62 11.08 4.99
CA ASN A 40 4.94 11.00 5.62
C ASN A 40 4.76 10.48 7.05
N SER A 41 5.44 9.40 7.38
CA SER A 41 5.40 8.82 8.73
C SER A 41 6.34 9.57 9.69
N ASP A 42 6.10 9.43 10.99
CA ASP A 42 7.13 9.74 11.99
C ASP A 42 8.28 8.71 11.92
N GLN A 43 9.37 9.02 12.62
CA GLN A 43 10.46 8.07 12.82
C GLN A 43 9.99 6.86 13.66
N GLY A 44 10.50 5.68 13.35
CA GLY A 44 10.21 4.47 14.10
C GLY A 44 10.77 3.22 13.42
N PRO A 45 10.72 2.06 14.10
CA PRO A 45 11.32 0.82 13.61
C PRO A 45 10.57 0.25 12.39
N SER A 46 9.26 0.46 12.33
CA SER A 46 8.41 -0.01 11.24
C SER A 46 7.26 0.94 11.00
N GLN A 47 6.98 1.22 9.73
CA GLN A 47 5.90 2.11 9.31
C GLN A 47 5.07 1.40 8.26
N TRP A 48 3.75 1.67 8.23
CA TRP A 48 2.85 0.91 7.40
C TRP A 48 1.66 1.72 6.92
N VAL A 49 1.14 1.27 5.77
CA VAL A 49 -0.16 1.67 5.20
C VAL A 49 -1.01 0.41 5.09
N ILE A 50 -2.25 0.48 5.55
CA ILE A 50 -3.25 -0.58 5.38
C ILE A 50 -4.39 -0.03 4.52
N LEU A 51 -4.77 -0.79 3.49
CA LEU A 51 -5.93 -0.55 2.65
C LEU A 51 -6.93 -1.69 2.85
N GLU A 52 -8.16 -1.33 3.18
CA GLU A 52 -9.30 -2.25 3.27
C GLU A 52 -10.27 -1.93 2.15
N PHE A 53 -10.46 -2.90 1.26
CA PHE A 53 -11.38 -2.78 0.13
C PHE A 53 -12.79 -3.18 0.55
N PRO A 54 -13.84 -2.55 -0.02
CA PRO A 54 -15.23 -2.88 0.31
C PRO A 54 -15.61 -4.33 -0.02
N GLN A 55 -14.86 -4.96 -0.94
CA GLN A 55 -15.01 -6.36 -1.33
C GLN A 55 -13.66 -6.98 -1.70
N ARG A 56 -13.64 -8.31 -1.90
CA ARG A 56 -12.44 -9.02 -2.39
C ARG A 56 -12.16 -8.57 -3.83
N ILE A 57 -10.96 -8.05 -4.07
CA ILE A 57 -10.52 -7.57 -5.37
C ILE A 57 -9.37 -8.43 -5.90
N ARG A 58 -9.25 -8.52 -7.22
CA ARG A 58 -8.12 -9.17 -7.88
C ARG A 58 -7.05 -8.15 -8.24
N VAL A 59 -5.94 -8.18 -7.54
CA VAL A 59 -4.82 -7.25 -7.76
C VAL A 59 -3.82 -7.88 -8.73
N SER A 60 -3.45 -7.15 -9.79
CA SER A 60 -2.42 -7.58 -10.75
C SER A 60 -1.16 -6.69 -10.71
N GLN A 61 -1.31 -5.45 -10.25
CA GLN A 61 -0.22 -4.48 -10.14
C GLN A 61 -0.49 -3.50 -9.00
N LEU A 62 0.59 -3.15 -8.31
CA LEU A 62 0.65 -2.12 -7.30
C LEU A 62 1.57 -1.00 -7.77
N GLN A 63 1.10 0.24 -7.84
CA GLN A 63 1.96 1.40 -8.07
C GLN A 63 2.12 2.19 -6.77
N ILE A 64 3.35 2.29 -6.29
CA ILE A 64 3.77 3.12 -5.16
C ILE A 64 4.82 4.09 -5.69
N GLN A 65 4.68 5.37 -5.36
CA GLN A 65 5.67 6.38 -5.68
C GLN A 65 6.22 6.94 -4.38
N PHE A 66 7.54 6.91 -4.23
CA PHE A 66 8.21 7.48 -3.08
C PHE A 66 8.66 8.89 -3.43
N GLN A 67 8.45 9.85 -2.53
CA GLN A 67 9.00 11.21 -2.67
C GLN A 67 10.28 11.32 -1.85
N GLY A 68 11.35 11.84 -2.46
CA GLY A 68 12.65 12.06 -1.82
C GLY A 68 13.56 10.83 -1.65
N GLY A 69 14.74 11.05 -1.05
CA GLY A 69 15.77 10.01 -0.85
C GLY A 69 15.59 9.14 0.40
N PHE A 70 14.43 9.17 1.04
CA PHE A 70 14.15 8.49 2.31
C PHE A 70 13.37 7.17 2.17
N SER A 71 13.42 6.51 1.01
CA SER A 71 12.81 5.18 0.87
C SER A 71 13.55 4.13 1.72
N SER A 72 12.82 3.33 2.49
CA SER A 72 13.41 2.17 3.15
C SER A 72 14.04 1.23 2.13
N ARG A 73 15.17 0.60 2.48
CA ARG A 73 15.79 -0.44 1.61
C ARG A 73 14.97 -1.73 1.57
N TRP A 74 14.08 -1.88 2.55
CA TRP A 74 13.30 -3.08 2.78
C TRP A 74 11.86 -2.74 3.09
N GLY A 75 10.98 -3.64 2.68
CA GLY A 75 9.60 -3.65 3.11
C GLY A 75 8.90 -4.91 2.66
N ARG A 76 7.64 -5.01 3.04
CA ARG A 76 6.80 -6.19 2.91
C ARG A 76 5.42 -5.75 2.43
N LEU A 77 4.94 -6.38 1.37
CA LEU A 77 3.52 -6.35 0.99
C LEU A 77 2.86 -7.60 1.54
N GLU A 78 1.73 -7.46 2.20
CA GLU A 78 0.92 -8.57 2.69
C GLU A 78 -0.51 -8.39 2.19
N GLY A 79 -1.05 -9.41 1.54
CA GLY A 79 -2.45 -9.47 1.13
C GLY A 79 -3.19 -10.49 1.97
N THR A 80 -4.36 -10.13 2.52
CA THR A 80 -5.25 -11.07 3.19
C THR A 80 -6.63 -11.05 2.55
N GLY A 81 -7.28 -12.20 2.46
CA GLY A 81 -8.68 -12.34 2.09
C GLY A 81 -9.48 -12.82 3.30
N ARG A 82 -10.67 -12.25 3.54
CA ARG A 82 -11.65 -12.96 4.38
C ARG A 82 -12.04 -14.26 3.69
N PRO A 83 -12.20 -15.38 4.41
CA PRO A 83 -12.81 -16.58 3.84
C PRO A 83 -14.18 -16.23 3.28
N TRP A 84 -14.44 -16.58 2.02
CA TRP A 84 -15.77 -16.43 1.44
C TRP A 84 -16.72 -17.38 2.17
N LYS A 85 -17.85 -16.86 2.69
CA LYS A 85 -18.91 -17.70 3.27
C LYS A 85 -19.58 -18.49 2.14
N GLY A 86 -19.05 -19.66 1.81
CA GLY A 86 -19.68 -20.59 0.87
C GLY A 86 -18.75 -21.41 -0.05
N GLY A 87 -17.43 -21.38 0.14
CA GLY A 87 -16.52 -22.18 -0.69
C GLY A 87 -15.29 -22.67 0.06
N LEU A 88 -14.88 -23.91 -0.19
CA LEU A 88 -13.64 -24.57 0.25
C LEU A 88 -12.37 -23.95 -0.37
N GLU A 89 -12.37 -22.65 -0.68
CA GLU A 89 -11.18 -21.97 -1.19
C GLU A 89 -10.38 -21.48 0.01
N GLU A 90 -9.24 -22.12 0.28
CA GLU A 90 -8.32 -21.74 1.35
C GLU A 90 -8.08 -20.23 1.33
N ALA A 91 -8.14 -19.60 2.51
CA ALA A 91 -7.76 -18.21 2.65
C ALA A 91 -6.33 -18.05 2.08
N PRO A 92 -6.08 -17.14 1.12
CA PRO A 92 -4.75 -17.00 0.54
C PRO A 92 -3.76 -16.73 1.68
N GLN A 93 -2.75 -17.59 1.80
CA GLN A 93 -1.67 -17.44 2.76
C GLN A 93 -1.07 -16.03 2.62
N PRO A 94 -0.61 -15.39 3.70
CA PRO A 94 -0.01 -14.06 3.63
C PRO A 94 1.23 -14.05 2.73
N HIS A 95 1.05 -13.71 1.45
CA HIS A 95 2.16 -13.62 0.51
C HIS A 95 2.93 -12.33 0.78
N SER A 96 4.24 -12.49 0.99
CA SER A 96 5.17 -11.43 1.39
C SER A 96 6.14 -11.12 0.25
N TRP A 97 6.19 -9.86 -0.18
CA TRP A 97 7.08 -9.44 -1.28
C TRP A 97 8.13 -8.44 -0.77
N PRO A 98 9.44 -8.68 -0.97
CA PRO A 98 10.48 -7.74 -0.56
C PRO A 98 10.42 -6.47 -1.43
N LEU A 99 10.33 -5.30 -0.80
CA LEU A 99 10.39 -4.00 -1.47
C LEU A 99 11.80 -3.61 -1.97
N SER A 100 12.82 -4.47 -1.89
CA SER A 100 14.19 -4.14 -2.31
C SER A 100 14.33 -3.82 -3.80
N LEU A 101 13.30 -4.08 -4.62
CA LEU A 101 13.21 -3.67 -6.03
C LEU A 101 12.62 -2.27 -6.26
N LEU A 102 12.19 -1.56 -5.21
CA LEU A 102 11.41 -0.32 -5.32
C LEU A 102 12.20 0.99 -5.29
N GLN A 103 13.53 0.93 -5.20
CA GLN A 103 14.35 2.14 -5.09
C GLN A 103 14.29 3.06 -6.34
N VAL A 104 13.67 2.61 -7.44
CA VAL A 104 13.53 3.38 -8.70
C VAL A 104 12.13 3.26 -9.34
N LEU A 105 11.24 2.39 -8.87
CA LEU A 105 10.07 2.00 -9.67
C LEU A 105 8.75 2.66 -9.23
N LYS A 106 8.10 3.27 -10.21
CA LYS A 106 6.68 3.70 -10.22
C LYS A 106 5.68 2.54 -10.15
N GLY A 107 6.09 1.31 -9.79
CA GLY A 107 5.20 0.20 -9.49
C GLY A 107 5.78 -1.21 -9.48
N VAL A 108 5.24 -2.05 -8.61
CA VAL A 108 5.42 -3.50 -8.50
C VAL A 108 4.36 -4.20 -9.35
N ARG A 109 4.78 -4.96 -10.36
CA ARG A 109 3.90 -5.94 -11.01
C ARG A 109 3.90 -7.21 -10.17
N LEU A 110 2.72 -7.67 -9.77
CA LEU A 110 2.61 -8.93 -9.03
C LEU A 110 2.76 -10.08 -10.03
N SER A 111 3.59 -11.07 -9.71
CA SER A 111 3.80 -12.24 -10.58
C SER A 111 2.55 -13.13 -10.64
N THR A 112 1.70 -13.07 -9.62
CA THR A 112 0.40 -13.75 -9.56
C THR A 112 -0.70 -12.75 -9.26
N ARG A 113 -1.87 -12.93 -9.87
CA ARG A 113 -3.06 -12.13 -9.54
C ARG A 113 -3.60 -12.60 -8.19
N LEU A 114 -3.61 -11.73 -7.20
CA LEU A 114 -3.99 -12.07 -5.84
C LEU A 114 -5.39 -11.53 -5.51
N TRP A 115 -6.24 -12.39 -4.97
CA TRP A 115 -7.55 -12.00 -4.49
C TRP A 115 -7.50 -11.61 -3.00
N ILE A 116 -7.58 -10.32 -2.72
CA ILE A 116 -7.41 -9.76 -1.38
C ILE A 116 -8.57 -8.85 -0.99
N SER A 117 -8.88 -8.77 0.30
CA SER A 117 -9.77 -7.76 0.89
C SER A 117 -9.01 -6.71 1.69
N THR A 118 -7.80 -7.06 2.15
CA THR A 118 -6.92 -6.15 2.88
C THR A 118 -5.52 -6.25 2.32
N LEU A 119 -4.88 -5.11 2.18
CA LEU A 119 -3.47 -4.99 1.83
C LEU A 119 -2.75 -4.23 2.94
N ARG A 120 -1.61 -4.74 3.36
CA ARG A 120 -0.67 -4.03 4.21
C ARG A 120 0.66 -3.83 3.48
N ILE A 121 1.10 -2.59 3.44
CA ILE A 121 2.44 -2.19 2.96
C ILE A 121 3.22 -1.81 4.21
N THR A 122 4.33 -2.50 4.48
CA THR A 122 5.19 -2.22 5.62
C THR A 122 6.58 -1.89 5.12
N THR A 123 7.17 -0.81 5.62
CA THR A 123 8.59 -0.49 5.42
C THR A 123 9.37 -0.74 6.70
N LEU A 124 10.60 -1.20 6.56
CA LEU A 124 11.51 -1.47 7.68
C LEU A 124 12.68 -0.49 7.61
N PHE A 125 12.88 0.25 8.69
CA PHE A 125 13.90 1.29 8.88
C PHE A 125 13.78 2.51 7.94
N ARG A 126 13.87 3.70 8.56
CA ARG A 126 13.67 5.07 8.03
C ARG A 126 12.20 5.54 7.96
N PRO A 127 11.95 6.87 8.09
CA PRO A 127 10.62 7.45 7.87
C PRO A 127 10.12 7.08 6.47
N PHE A 128 8.87 6.67 6.39
CA PHE A 128 8.21 6.19 5.18
C PHE A 128 7.46 7.35 4.52
N GLN A 129 7.90 7.71 3.32
CA GLN A 129 7.28 8.73 2.47
C GLN A 129 6.80 8.07 1.19
N CYS A 130 5.49 7.99 0.98
CA CYS A 130 4.95 7.47 -0.27
C CYS A 130 3.58 8.04 -0.64
N GLN A 131 3.33 8.07 -1.94
CA GLN A 131 2.02 8.10 -2.58
C GLN A 131 1.70 6.71 -3.13
N VAL A 132 0.43 6.38 -3.26
CA VAL A 132 -0.03 5.14 -3.90
C VAL A 132 -0.76 5.53 -5.20
N PRO A 133 -0.02 5.79 -6.29
CA PRO A 133 -0.58 6.45 -7.48
C PRO A 133 -1.60 5.62 -8.26
N ARG A 134 -1.61 4.28 -8.21
CA ARG A 134 -2.61 3.45 -8.92
C ARG A 134 -2.53 1.96 -8.59
N TRP A 135 -3.67 1.28 -8.50
CA TRP A 135 -3.75 -0.19 -8.50
C TRP A 135 -4.34 -0.65 -9.83
N THR A 136 -3.86 -1.71 -10.45
CA THR A 136 -4.43 -2.15 -11.74
C THR A 136 -4.88 -3.61 -11.70
N GLY A 137 -6.06 -3.88 -12.29
CA GLY A 137 -6.71 -5.19 -12.37
C GLY A 137 -6.53 -5.91 -13.71
#